data_AF-A0A925BHK7-F1
#
_entry.id   AF-A0A925BHK7-F1
#
_cell.length_a   1.000
_cell.length_b   1.000
_cell.length_c   1.000
_cell.angle_alpha   90.00
_cell.angle_beta   90.00
_cell.angle_gamma   90.00
#
_symmetry.space_group_name_H-M   'P 1'
#
loop_
_entity.id
_entity.type
_entity.pdbx_description
1 polymer ?
#
loop_
_entity_poly.entity_id
_entity_poly.type
_entity_poly.pdbx_seq_one_letter_code
_entity_poly.pdbx_strand_id
1 'polypeptide(L)' 'RYRLLLQKQPGMLGEVVNVQVTLPLGAQVISASPEPITSYSLDQPILEFRVDLLSDEWVEIIYR' A
#
# COMPACT_ATOMS: atom_id res chain seq x y z
N ARG A 1 -12.46 2.94 -2.60
CA ARG A 1 -11.75 1.70 -2.21
C ARG A 1 -10.80 1.33 -3.34
N TYR A 2 -9.54 1.13 -3.02
CA TYR A 2 -8.50 0.67 -3.94
C TYR A 2 -7.84 -0.57 -3.35
N ARG A 3 -7.47 -1.52 -4.22
CA ARG A 3 -6.77 -2.75 -3.84
C ARG A 3 -5.66 -3.03 -4.84
N LEU A 4 -4.48 -3.34 -4.32
CA LEU A 4 -3.32 -3.80 -5.07
C LEU A 4 -2.91 -5.17 -4.53
N LEU A 5 -2.73 -6.14 -5.43
CA LEU A 5 -2.18 -7.45 -5.09
C LEU A 5 -0.69 -7.44 -5.42
N LEU A 6 0.13 -7.75 -4.42
CA LEU A 6 1.54 -8.05 -4.57
C LEU A 6 1.67 -9.58 -4.63
N GLN A 7 2.11 -10.11 -5.77
CA GLN A 7 2.21 -11.56 -5.95
C GLN A 7 3.64 -12.04 -5.73
N LYS A 8 3.77 -13.02 -4.84
CA LYS A 8 5.04 -13.67 -4.60
C LYS A 8 5.33 -14.67 -5.71
N GLN A 9 6.44 -14.48 -6.42
CA GLN A 9 6.83 -15.43 -7.48
C GLN A 9 7.37 -16.74 -6.89
N PRO A 10 6.96 -17.90 -7.41
CA PRO A 10 7.51 -19.20 -7.01
C PRO A 10 9.02 -19.27 -7.25
N GLY A 11 9.76 -19.85 -6.31
CA GLY A 11 11.22 -20.02 -6.42
C GLY A 11 12.07 -18.77 -6.16
N MET A 12 11.46 -17.59 -6.02
CA MET A 12 12.17 -16.42 -5.48
C MET A 12 12.29 -16.51 -3.96
N LEU A 13 13.32 -15.87 -3.38
CA LEU A 13 13.37 -15.65 -1.93
C LEU A 13 12.31 -14.60 -1.53
N GLY A 14 11.91 -14.60 -0.26
CA GLY A 14 11.09 -13.52 0.28
C GLY A 14 11.90 -12.23 0.32
N GLU A 15 11.33 -11.14 -0.19
CA GLU A 15 11.99 -9.82 -0.25
C GLU A 15 11.08 -8.74 0.32
N VAL A 16 11.71 -7.68 0.83
CA VAL A 16 11.01 -6.48 1.29
C VAL A 16 10.66 -5.63 0.07
N VAL A 17 9.39 -5.32 -0.11
CA VAL A 17 8.89 -4.45 -1.17
C VAL A 17 8.40 -3.13 -0.58
N ASN A 18 8.86 -2.02 -1.14
CA ASN A 18 8.32 -0.70 -0.83
C ASN A 18 7.28 -0.34 -1.88
N VAL A 19 6.07 0.00 -1.45
CA VAL A 19 4.96 0.41 -2.32
C VAL A 19 4.59 1.84 -1.96
N GLN A 20 4.54 2.72 -2.95
CA GLN A 20 4.03 4.06 -2.80
C GLN A 20 2.73 4.18 -3.58
N VAL A 21 1.66 4.62 -2.90
CA VAL A 21 0.35 4.86 -3.51
C VAL A 21 0.00 6.32 -3.37
N THR A 22 -0.17 7.00 -4.50
CA THR A 22 -0.66 8.37 -4.57
C THR A 22 -2.16 8.35 -4.83
N LEU A 23 -2.95 8.96 -3.94
CA LEU A 23 -4.39 9.07 -4.09
C LEU A 23 -4.78 10.28 -4.95
N PRO A 24 -6.03 10.36 -5.42
CA PRO A 24 -6.55 11.56 -6.08
C PRO A 24 -6.48 12.80 -5.17
N LEU A 25 -6.47 13.98 -5.78
CA LEU A 25 -6.54 15.25 -5.07
C LEU A 25 -7.82 15.32 -4.22
N GLY A 26 -7.68 15.82 -2.98
CA GLY A 26 -8.78 15.96 -2.03
C GLY A 26 -9.25 14.65 -1.39
N ALA A 27 -8.65 13.50 -1.74
CA ALA A 27 -8.98 12.23 -1.12
C ALA A 27 -8.62 12.26 0.37
N GLN A 28 -9.44 11.60 1.20
CA GLN A 28 -9.14 11.43 2.61
C GLN A 28 -9.12 9.95 2.97
N VAL A 29 -8.00 9.49 3.50
CA VAL A 29 -7.81 8.10 3.92
C VAL A 29 -8.68 7.82 5.13
N ILE A 30 -9.55 6.83 5.02
CA ILE A 30 -10.39 6.31 6.10
C ILE A 30 -9.67 5.15 6.79
N SER A 31 -9.10 4.24 6.00
CA SER A 31 -8.28 3.13 6.50
C SER A 31 -7.33 2.61 5.42
N ALA A 32 -6.23 2.00 5.85
CA ALA A 32 -5.31 1.29 4.98
C ALA A 32 -4.84 0.01 5.68
N SER A 33 -4.70 -1.09 4.92
CA SER A 33 -4.21 -2.38 5.40
C SER A 33 -3.29 -3.00 4.34
N PRO A 34 -2.06 -3.43 4.68
CA PRO A 34 -1.40 -3.29 5.98
C PRO A 34 -1.21 -1.82 6.37
N GLU A 35 -0.82 -1.57 7.62
CA GLU A 35 -0.57 -0.22 8.11
C GLU A 35 0.58 0.42 7.32
N PRO A 36 0.40 1.63 6.75
CA PRO A 36 1.46 2.31 6.03
C PRO A 36 2.56 2.74 7.01
N ILE A 37 3.81 2.65 6.58
CA ILE A 37 4.97 3.13 7.36
C ILE A 37 5.03 4.66 7.38
N THR A 38 4.49 5.31 6.36
CA THR A 38 4.43 6.76 6.23
C THR A 38 3.16 7.16 5.51
N SER A 39 2.50 8.21 5.98
CA SER A 39 1.36 8.82 5.29
C SER A 39 1.50 10.34 5.27
N TYR A 40 1.45 10.93 4.08
CA TYR A 40 1.42 12.38 3.87
C TYR A 40 0.02 12.80 3.43
N SER A 41 -0.59 13.79 4.10
CA SER A 41 -1.99 14.18 3.87
C SER A 41 -2.16 15.61 3.30
N LEU A 42 -1.15 16.13 2.61
CA LEU A 42 -1.18 17.48 2.01
C LEU A 42 -1.74 17.40 0.59
N ASP A 43 -2.94 17.97 0.35
CA ASP A 43 -3.69 18.10 -0.92
C ASP A 43 -3.91 16.81 -1.74
N GLN A 44 -2.86 16.04 -1.98
CA GLN A 44 -2.81 14.74 -2.61
C GLN A 44 -2.17 13.71 -1.64
N PRO A 45 -2.96 12.82 -1.01
CA PRO A 45 -2.39 11.88 -0.06
C PRO A 45 -1.41 10.90 -0.70
N ILE A 46 -0.29 10.66 -0.01
CA ILE A 46 0.71 9.65 -0.39
C ILE A 46 0.85 8.67 0.77
N LEU A 47 0.70 7.38 0.46
CA LEU A 47 0.82 6.28 1.40
C LEU A 47 2.02 5.41 1.02
N GLU A 48 2.91 5.17 1.97
CA GLU A 48 4.06 4.30 1.80
C GLU A 48 3.90 3.05 2.64
N PHE A 49 4.08 1.90 2.00
CA PHE A 49 4.00 0.59 2.64
C PHE A 49 5.34 -0.11 2.51
N ARG A 50 5.75 -0.80 3.57
CA ARG A 50 6.83 -1.77 3.54
C ARG A 50 6.21 -3.15 3.77
N VAL A 51 6.28 -4.02 2.77
CA VAL A 51 5.65 -5.34 2.79
C VAL A 51 6.72 -6.40 2.72
N ASP A 52 6.70 -7.32 3.68
CA ASP A 52 7.52 -8.54 3.64
C ASP A 52 6.83 -9.55 2.74
N LEU A 53 7.30 -9.70 1.50
CA LEU A 53 6.65 -10.54 0.49
C LEU A 53 7.03 -12.02 0.68
N LEU A 54 6.55 -12.61 1.77
CA LEU A 54 6.67 -14.04 2.06
C LEU A 54 5.54 -14.84 1.39
N SER A 55 4.39 -14.21 1.21
CA SER A 55 3.16 -14.70 0.57
C SER A 55 2.60 -13.65 -0.39
N ASP A 56 1.56 -14.00 -1.14
CA ASP A 56 0.74 -13.00 -1.83
C ASP A 56 0.09 -12.08 -0.81
N GLU A 57 0.27 -10.77 -0.97
CA GLU A 57 -0.18 -9.77 -0.01
C GLU A 57 -1.08 -8.72 -0.68
N TRP A 58 -2.08 -8.28 0.06
CA TRP A 58 -2.98 -7.23 -0.38
C TRP A 58 -2.64 -5.90 0.30
N VAL A 59 -2.50 -4.86 -0.51
CA VAL A 59 -2.59 -3.47 -0.05
C VAL A 59 -4.00 -2.97 -0.35
N GLU A 60 -4.79 -2.73 0.68
CA GLU A 60 -6.13 -2.18 0.61
C GLU A 60 -6.17 -0.77 1.21
N ILE A 61 -6.78 0.16 0.48
CA ILE A 61 -6.96 1.55 0.92
C ILE A 61 -8.43 1.93 0.76
N ILE A 62 -9.05 2.36 1.86
CA ILE A 62 -10.38 2.94 1.90
C ILE A 62 -10.21 4.45 2.05
N TYR A 63 -10.77 5.20 1.11
CA TYR A 63 -10.72 6.66 1.09
C TYR A 63 -12.06 7.22 0.60
N ARG A 64 -12.34 8.46 0.98
CA ARG A 64 -13.42 9.30 0.45
C ARG A 64 -12.88 10.37 -0.46
#